data_AF-K0I0J8-F1
#
_entry.id   AF-K0I0J8-F1
#
_cell.length_a   1.000
_cell.length_b   1.000
_cell.length_c   1.000
_cell.angle_alpha   90.00
_cell.angle_beta   90.00
_cell.angle_gamma   90.00
#
_symmetry.space_group_name_H-M   'P 1'
#
loop_
_entity.id
_entity.type
_entity.pdbx_description
1 polymer ?
#
loop_
_entity_poly.entity_id
_entity_poly.type
_entity_poly.pdbx_seq_one_letter_code
_entity_poly.pdbx_strand_id
1 'polypeptide(L)'
;MFYAINWFLSLALLALWSLACWALHAVIVWVVSSAGALAGGSAVADVILMPAWLKAWMPPELMGQWEALVSSAGPIVQAVLEAVPALAGAVTFLAWALWGLGAVVLVALAAGIHILIALAQRRGGGPGTPQPVLAR
;
A
#
# COMPACT_ATOMS: atom_id res chain seq x y z
N MET A 1 -5.67 -23.92 20.46
CA MET A 1 -6.04 -23.55 19.08
C MET A 1 -6.11 -22.04 18.85
N PHE A 2 -6.70 -21.25 19.76
CA PHE A 2 -6.78 -19.79 19.63
C PHE A 2 -5.45 -19.07 19.38
N TYR A 3 -4.35 -19.49 20.03
CA TYR A 3 -3.01 -18.95 19.78
C TYR A 3 -2.54 -19.15 18.32
N ALA A 4 -2.76 -20.35 17.76
CA ALA A 4 -2.36 -20.67 16.39
C ALA A 4 -3.18 -19.89 15.35
N ILE A 5 -4.49 -19.76 15.58
CA ILE A 5 -5.37 -18.95 14.72
C ILE A 5 -4.98 -17.47 14.78
N ASN A 6 -4.68 -16.94 15.96
CA ASN A 6 -4.28 -15.54 16.11
C ASN A 6 -2.93 -15.25 15.42
N TRP A 7 -1.96 -16.15 15.55
CA TRP A 7 -0.69 -16.04 14.82
C TRP A 7 -0.89 -16.15 13.31
N PHE A 8 -1.67 -17.12 12.85
CA PHE A 8 -1.94 -17.28 11.42
C PHE A 8 -2.60 -16.02 10.85
N LEU A 9 -3.62 -15.47 11.53
CA LEU A 9 -4.30 -14.25 11.10
C LEU A 9 -3.35 -13.04 11.09
N SER A 10 -2.50 -12.90 12.11
CA SER A 10 -1.53 -11.81 12.21
C SER A 10 -0.46 -11.90 11.11
N LEU A 11 0.03 -13.10 10.81
CA LEU A 11 0.97 -13.36 9.71
C LEU A 11 0.32 -13.12 8.34
N ALA A 12 -0.93 -13.54 8.15
CA ALA A 12 -1.67 -13.31 6.92
C ALA A 12 -1.92 -11.81 6.69
N LEU A 13 -2.32 -11.07 7.73
CA LEU A 13 -2.48 -9.61 7.67
C LEU A 13 -1.16 -8.90 7.40
N LEU A 14 -0.06 -9.33 8.02
CA LEU A 14 1.27 -8.79 7.75
C LEU A 14 1.71 -9.07 6.31
N ALA A 15 1.42 -10.26 5.79
CA ALA A 15 1.71 -10.62 4.40
C ALA A 15 0.90 -9.75 3.43
N LEU A 16 -0.40 -9.57 3.67
CA LEU A 16 -1.25 -8.70 2.85
C LEU A 16 -0.80 -7.24 2.92
N TRP A 17 -0.48 -6.74 4.11
CA TRP A 17 0.05 -5.39 4.31
C TRP A 17 1.37 -5.18 3.56
N SER A 18 2.27 -6.15 3.66
CA SER A 18 3.54 -6.13 2.94
C SER A 18 3.32 -6.13 1.43
N LEU A 19 2.45 -7.02 0.94
CA LEU A 19 2.12 -7.09 -0.47
C LEU A 19 1.53 -5.77 -0.98
N ALA A 20 0.62 -5.14 -0.22
CA ALA A 20 0.04 -3.85 -0.58
C ALA A 20 1.09 -2.73 -0.65
N CYS A 21 1.95 -2.61 0.36
CA CYS A 21 3.01 -1.59 0.39
C CYS A 21 3.99 -1.74 -0.78
N TRP A 22 4.44 -2.97 -1.03
CA TRP A 22 5.41 -3.25 -2.09
C TRP A 22 4.80 -3.19 -3.49
N ALA A 23 3.54 -3.62 -3.67
CA ALA A 23 2.82 -3.46 -4.93
C ALA A 23 2.62 -1.99 -5.28
N LEU A 24 2.19 -1.17 -4.32
CA LEU A 24 2.04 0.26 -4.52
C LEU A 24 3.39 0.94 -4.85
N HIS A 25 4.45 0.60 -4.11
CA HIS A 25 5.80 1.09 -4.39
C HIS A 25 6.26 0.71 -5.82
N ALA A 26 6.07 -0.55 -6.23
CA ALA A 26 6.42 -1.00 -7.57
C ALA A 26 5.65 -0.26 -8.67
N VAL A 27 4.35 0.00 -8.48
CA VAL A 27 3.54 0.79 -9.42
C VAL A 27 4.08 2.22 -9.52
N ILE A 28 4.39 2.87 -8.39
CA ILE A 28 4.95 4.23 -8.40
C ILE A 28 6.29 4.26 -9.14
N VAL A 29 7.20 3.32 -8.84
CA VAL A 29 8.51 3.21 -9.51
C VAL A 29 8.33 2.92 -11.00
N TRP A 30 7.37 2.09 -11.38
CA TRP A 30 7.05 1.80 -12.78
C TRP A 30 6.56 3.06 -13.52
N VAL A 31 5.64 3.81 -12.93
CA VAL A 31 5.13 5.07 -13.51
C VAL A 31 6.28 6.07 -13.69
N VAL A 32 7.10 6.25 -12.66
CA VAL A 32 8.24 7.18 -12.69
C VAL A 32 9.27 6.78 -13.75
N SER A 33 9.63 5.51 -13.84
CA SER A 33 10.59 5.01 -14.84
C SER A 33 10.03 5.02 -16.26
N SER A 34 8.70 4.88 -16.41
CA SER A 34 8.00 4.96 -17.68
C SER A 34 7.61 6.39 -18.08
N ALA A 35 7.85 7.39 -17.22
CA ALA A 35 7.38 8.77 -17.44
C ALA A 35 7.90 9.36 -18.75
N GLY A 36 9.15 9.08 -19.15
CA GLY A 36 9.70 9.49 -20.43
C GLY A 36 9.05 8.79 -21.64
N ALA A 37 8.68 7.51 -21.51
CA ALA A 37 7.97 6.77 -22.56
C ALA A 37 6.50 7.22 -22.67
N LEU A 38 5.87 7.53 -21.55
CA LEU A 38 4.51 8.10 -21.46
C LEU A 38 4.45 9.53 -22.03
N ALA A 39 5.50 10.34 -21.80
CA ALA A 39 5.58 11.71 -22.30
C ALA A 39 6.03 11.81 -23.77
N GLY A 40 6.91 10.90 -24.23
CA GLY A 40 7.45 10.90 -25.60
C GLY A 40 6.66 10.07 -26.61
N GLY A 41 5.78 9.17 -26.14
CA GLY A 41 4.99 8.29 -27.00
C GLY A 41 3.74 8.96 -27.53
N SER A 42 3.87 9.85 -28.52
CA SER A 42 2.73 10.53 -29.15
C SER A 42 1.63 9.56 -29.59
N ALA A 43 1.95 8.37 -30.11
CA ALA A 43 0.95 7.38 -30.52
C ALA A 43 0.18 6.72 -29.36
N VAL A 44 0.82 6.53 -28.20
CA VAL A 44 0.19 5.87 -27.04
C VAL A 44 -0.57 6.88 -26.20
N ALA A 45 0.00 8.08 -26.03
CA ALA A 45 -0.67 9.21 -25.40
C ALA A 45 -1.89 9.66 -26.22
N ASP A 46 -1.79 9.72 -27.55
CA ASP A 46 -2.93 10.12 -28.40
C ASP A 46 -4.05 9.06 -28.37
N VAL A 47 -3.75 7.76 -28.27
CA VAL A 47 -4.78 6.71 -28.09
C VAL A 47 -5.43 6.72 -26.70
N ILE A 48 -4.67 7.02 -25.64
CA ILE A 48 -5.16 7.00 -24.25
C ILE A 48 -5.85 8.31 -23.87
N LEU A 49 -5.27 9.47 -24.21
CA LEU A 49 -5.83 10.78 -23.89
C LEU A 49 -6.89 11.24 -24.87
N MET A 50 -6.80 10.87 -26.16
CA MET A 50 -7.74 11.33 -27.18
C MET A 50 -8.01 10.27 -28.27
N PRO A 51 -8.78 9.22 -27.93
CA PRO A 51 -9.08 8.15 -28.87
C PRO A 51 -9.64 8.66 -30.20
N ALA A 52 -9.28 8.02 -31.32
CA ALA A 52 -9.71 8.45 -32.66
C ALA A 52 -11.24 8.51 -32.81
N TRP A 53 -11.97 7.63 -32.12
CA TRP A 53 -13.44 7.64 -32.09
C TRP A 53 -14.00 8.87 -31.37
N LEU A 54 -13.29 9.43 -30.39
CA LEU A 54 -13.70 10.61 -29.66
C LEU A 54 -13.39 11.89 -30.46
N LYS A 55 -12.22 11.93 -31.14
CA LYS A 55 -11.83 12.99 -32.09
C LYS A 55 -12.88 13.19 -33.18
N ALA A 56 -13.45 12.12 -33.71
CA ALA A 56 -14.44 12.18 -34.78
C ALA A 56 -15.78 12.83 -34.37
N TRP A 57 -16.08 12.87 -33.07
CA TRP A 57 -17.32 13.43 -32.54
C TRP A 57 -17.14 14.80 -31.88
N MET A 58 -15.90 15.31 -31.82
CA MET A 58 -15.60 16.51 -31.06
C MET A 58 -15.67 17.77 -31.95
N PRO A 59 -16.38 18.83 -31.53
CA PRO A 59 -16.39 20.10 -32.24
C PRO A 59 -14.99 20.71 -32.33
N PRO A 60 -14.65 21.40 -33.44
CA PRO A 60 -13.32 21.95 -33.66
C PRO A 60 -12.91 22.98 -32.58
N GLU A 61 -13.85 23.73 -32.01
CA GLU A 61 -13.60 24.67 -30.91
C GLU A 61 -13.13 23.94 -29.63
N LEU A 62 -13.69 22.76 -29.37
CA LEU A 62 -13.39 21.92 -28.22
C LEU A 62 -12.03 21.23 -28.38
N MET A 63 -11.64 20.91 -29.62
CA MET A 63 -10.30 20.42 -29.94
C MET A 63 -9.22 21.46 -29.62
N GLY A 64 -9.44 22.74 -29.98
CA GLY A 64 -8.53 23.83 -29.64
C GLY A 64 -8.39 24.05 -28.12
N GLN A 65 -9.49 23.93 -27.37
CA GLN A 65 -9.46 24.00 -25.91
C GLN A 65 -8.73 22.82 -25.28
N TRP A 66 -8.89 21.61 -25.84
CA TRP A 66 -8.18 20.43 -25.38
C TRP A 66 -6.68 20.53 -25.62
N GLU A 67 -6.25 20.97 -26.80
CA GLU A 67 -4.83 21.19 -27.10
C GLU A 67 -4.21 22.25 -26.20
N ALA A 68 -4.96 23.32 -25.88
CA ALA A 68 -4.54 24.32 -24.90
C ALA A 68 -4.41 23.72 -23.49
N LEU A 69 -5.35 22.86 -23.07
CA LEU A 69 -5.29 22.16 -21.78
C LEU A 69 -4.08 21.23 -21.71
N VAL A 70 -3.85 20.41 -22.75
CA VAL A 70 -2.68 19.50 -22.84
C VAL A 70 -1.38 20.29 -22.84
N SER A 71 -1.31 21.39 -23.59
CA SER A 71 -0.15 22.27 -23.62
C SER A 71 0.11 22.92 -22.26
N SER A 72 -0.95 23.26 -21.51
CA SER A 72 -0.83 23.80 -20.14
C SER A 72 -0.27 22.78 -19.13
N ALA A 73 -0.39 21.48 -19.42
CA ALA A 73 0.15 20.43 -18.58
C ALA A 73 1.67 20.21 -18.79
N GLY A 74 2.24 20.67 -19.91
CA GLY A 74 3.67 20.53 -20.23
C GLY A 74 4.61 20.99 -19.11
N PRO A 75 4.45 22.21 -18.56
CA PRO A 75 5.25 22.69 -17.42
C PRO A 75 5.08 21.85 -16.16
N ILE A 76 3.89 21.31 -15.90
CA ILE A 76 3.62 20.45 -14.73
C ILE A 76 4.34 19.12 -14.88
N VAL A 77 4.26 18.50 -16.07
CA VAL A 77 4.99 17.26 -16.39
C VAL A 77 6.48 17.48 -16.27
N GLN A 78 7.00 18.60 -16.78
CA GLN A 78 8.42 18.95 -16.67
C GLN A 78 8.85 19.15 -15.21
N ALA A 79 8.06 19.87 -14.40
CA ALA A 79 8.35 20.05 -12.98
C ALA A 79 8.35 18.72 -12.21
N VAL A 80 7.43 17.81 -12.56
CA VAL A 80 7.40 16.45 -12.00
C VAL A 80 8.64 15.67 -12.41
N LEU A 81 9.03 15.70 -13.68
CA LEU A 81 10.23 15.02 -14.19
C LEU A 81 11.52 15.55 -13.55
N GLU A 82 11.61 16.85 -13.29
CA GLU A 82 12.75 17.45 -12.57
C GLU A 82 12.78 17.05 -11.10
N ALA A 83 11.61 16.82 -10.49
CA ALA A 83 11.49 16.34 -9.11
C ALA A 83 11.71 14.82 -8.97
N VAL A 84 11.59 14.03 -10.05
CA VAL A 84 11.73 12.56 -10.05
C VAL A 84 12.98 12.06 -9.29
N PRO A 85 14.20 12.59 -9.50
CA PRO A 85 15.38 12.10 -8.81
C PRO A 85 15.31 12.29 -7.29
N ALA A 86 14.74 13.40 -6.82
CA ALA A 86 14.53 13.66 -5.41
C ALA A 86 13.40 12.78 -4.83
N LEU A 87 12.33 12.55 -5.61
CA LEU A 87 11.23 11.67 -5.21
C LEU A 87 11.63 10.19 -5.18
N ALA A 88 12.53 9.73 -6.06
CA ALA A 88 12.89 8.32 -6.14
C ALA A 88 13.47 7.78 -4.81
N GLY A 89 14.32 8.58 -4.16
CA GLY A 89 14.83 8.27 -2.82
C GLY A 89 13.74 8.37 -1.74
N ALA A 90 12.92 9.43 -1.79
CA ALA A 90 11.86 9.67 -0.81
C ALA A 90 10.75 8.61 -0.85
N VAL A 91 10.36 8.14 -2.03
CA VAL A 91 9.32 7.11 -2.23
C VAL A 91 9.74 5.79 -1.61
N THR A 92 11.00 5.39 -1.77
CA THR A 92 11.51 4.17 -1.15
C THR A 92 11.59 4.31 0.36
N PHE A 93 12.04 5.46 0.87
CA PHE A 93 12.04 5.75 2.30
C PHE A 93 10.63 5.74 2.90
N LEU A 94 9.65 6.38 2.23
CA LEU A 94 8.25 6.39 2.63
C LEU A 94 7.65 4.98 2.63
N ALA A 95 7.98 4.15 1.64
CA ALA A 95 7.55 2.76 1.59
C ALA A 95 8.07 1.97 2.80
N TRP A 96 9.35 2.11 3.16
CA TRP A 96 9.91 1.51 4.36
C TRP A 96 9.27 2.03 5.65
N ALA A 97 9.06 3.34 5.76
CA ALA A 97 8.46 3.96 6.93
C ALA A 97 7.01 3.49 7.15
N LEU A 98 6.20 3.50 6.08
CA LEU A 98 4.81 3.06 6.12
C LEU A 98 4.71 1.56 6.40
N TRP A 99 5.51 0.76 5.70
CA TRP A 99 5.58 -0.68 5.92
C TRP A 99 5.96 -1.00 7.37
N GLY A 100 7.04 -0.39 7.87
CA GLY A 100 7.57 -0.61 9.22
C GLY A 100 6.57 -0.20 10.30
N LEU A 101 5.90 0.94 10.15
CA LEU A 101 4.85 1.37 11.08
C LEU A 101 3.72 0.34 11.15
N GLY A 102 3.19 -0.10 10.00
CA GLY A 102 2.13 -1.10 9.97
C GLY A 102 2.58 -2.45 10.52
N ALA A 103 3.82 -2.87 10.24
CA ALA A 103 4.39 -4.10 10.79
C ALA A 103 4.49 -4.04 12.33
N VAL A 104 4.98 -2.93 12.89
CA VAL A 104 5.05 -2.73 14.35
C VAL A 104 3.66 -2.78 14.98
N VAL A 105 2.67 -2.09 14.40
CA VAL A 105 1.29 -2.09 14.91
C VAL A 105 0.69 -3.49 14.88
N LEU A 106 0.83 -4.23 13.78
CA LEU A 106 0.30 -5.59 13.64
C LEU A 106 0.95 -6.56 14.63
N VAL A 107 2.28 -6.49 14.79
CA VAL A 107 3.01 -7.35 15.75
C VAL A 107 2.65 -6.99 17.19
N ALA A 108 2.56 -5.70 17.52
CA ALA A 108 2.14 -5.25 18.85
C ALA A 108 0.72 -5.70 19.20
N LEU A 109 -0.20 -5.65 18.24
CA LEU A 109 -1.56 -6.15 18.40
C LEU A 109 -1.57 -7.67 18.64
N ALA A 110 -0.82 -8.42 17.83
CA ALA A 110 -0.69 -9.87 17.97
C ALA A 110 -0.18 -10.26 19.37
N ALA A 111 0.90 -9.61 19.82
CA ALA A 111 1.49 -9.82 21.14
C ALA A 111 0.56 -9.39 22.27
N GLY A 112 -0.13 -8.25 22.15
CA GLY A 112 -1.08 -7.76 23.13
C GLY A 112 -2.23 -8.75 23.37
N ILE A 113 -2.80 -9.31 22.31
CA ILE A 113 -3.83 -10.34 22.39
C ILE A 113 -3.30 -11.59 23.13
N HIS A 114 -2.07 -12.01 22.84
CA HIS A 114 -1.44 -13.14 23.53
C HIS A 114 -1.32 -12.89 25.04
N ILE A 115 -0.83 -11.72 25.43
CA ILE A 115 -0.69 -11.32 26.84
C ILE A 115 -2.04 -11.30 27.54
N LEU A 116 -3.08 -10.74 26.91
CA LEU A 116 -4.43 -10.71 27.46
C LEU A 116 -4.99 -12.11 27.69
N ILE A 117 -4.81 -13.03 26.73
CA ILE A 117 -5.23 -14.42 26.89
C ILE A 117 -4.47 -15.09 28.04
N ALA A 118 -3.16 -14.88 28.14
CA ALA A 118 -2.36 -15.45 29.23
C ALA A 118 -2.80 -14.93 30.60
N LEU A 119 -3.08 -13.63 30.72
CA LEU A 119 -3.58 -13.01 31.96
C LEU A 119 -4.99 -13.50 32.32
N ALA A 120 -5.86 -13.72 31.34
CA ALA A 120 -7.19 -14.28 31.57
C ALA A 120 -7.13 -15.73 32.08
N GLN A 121 -6.25 -16.56 31.50
CA GLN A 121 -6.05 -17.95 31.96
C GLN A 121 -5.51 -18.01 33.40
N ARG A 122 -4.60 -17.10 33.76
CA ARG A 122 -4.06 -16.98 35.12
C ARG A 122 -5.12 -16.67 36.18
N ARG A 123 -6.17 -15.93 35.80
CA ARG A 123 -7.28 -15.56 36.71
C ARG A 123 -8.35 -16.65 36.83
N GLY A 124 -8.51 -17.50 35.82
CA GLY A 124 -9.46 -18.63 35.82
C GLY A 124 -8.93 -19.93 36.43
N GLY A 125 -7.61 -20.06 36.61
CA GLY A 125 -6.95 -21.26 37.13
C GLY A 125 -6.43 -21.13 38.57
N GLY A 126 -7.26 -20.67 39.51
CA GLY A 126 -6.91 -20.61 40.94
C GLY A 126 -6.57 -22.00 41.53
N PRO A 127 -5.78 -22.07 42.62
CA PRO A 127 -5.07 -23.27 43.06
C PRO A 127 -6.03 -24.41 43.41
N GLY A 128 -5.65 -25.62 43.01
CA GLY A 128 -6.41 -26.85 43.27
C GLY A 128 -6.82 -26.97 44.72
N THR A 129 -8.07 -27.40 44.93
CA THR A 129 -8.49 -27.99 46.19
C THR A 129 -7.53 -29.12 46.53
N PRO A 130 -6.83 -29.09 47.68
CA PRO A 130 -6.07 -30.24 48.14
C PRO A 130 -7.08 -31.37 48.39
N GLN A 131 -7.06 -32.40 47.55
CA GLN A 131 -7.74 -33.65 47.86
C GLN A 131 -6.98 -34.28 49.05
N PRO A 132 -7.61 -34.44 50.22
CA PRO A 132 -6.94 -35.08 51.34
C PRO A 132 -6.66 -36.53 50.94
N VAL A 133 -5.37 -36.89 50.98
CA VAL A 133 -4.95 -38.29 50.90
C VAL A 133 -5.56 -38.99 52.12
N LEU A 134 -6.66 -39.71 51.91
CA LEU A 134 -7.19 -40.63 52.89
C LEU A 134 -6.18 -41.77 53.01
N ALA A 135 -5.42 -41.73 54.10
CA ALA A 135 -4.56 -42.81 54.52
C ALA A 135 -5.43 -43.98 54.99
N ARG A 136 -5.31 -45.09 54.24
CA ARG A 136 -5.45 -46.51 54.60
C ARG A 136 -6.76 -47.01 55.18
#